data_AF-A0A1F5AU47-F1
#
_entry.id   AF-A0A1F5AU47-F1
#
_cell.length_a   1.000
_cell.length_b   1.000
_cell.length_c   1.000
_cell.angle_alpha   90.00
_cell.angle_beta   90.00
_cell.angle_gamma   90.00
#
_symmetry.space_group_name_H-M   'P 1'
#
loop_
_entity.id
_entity.type
_entity.pdbx_description
1 polymer ?
#
loop_
_entity_poly.entity_id
_entity_poly.type
_entity_poly.pdbx_seq_one_letter_code
_entity_poly.pdbx_strand_id
1 'polypeptide(L)' 'MVNYILLFRIRKRVKKILKDKIADGELATTKTSCLGCLADDISWEIYYLLKEKEENGAIPSSPP' A
#
# COMPACT_ATOMS: atom_id res chain seq x y z
N MET A 1 4.22 -11.84 11.23
CA MET A 1 5.52 -11.31 10.75
C MET A 1 5.26 -10.52 9.47
N VAL A 2 5.96 -9.41 9.23
CA VAL A 2 5.71 -8.56 8.03
C VAL A 2 6.19 -9.28 6.77
N ASN A 3 5.31 -9.44 5.78
CA ASN A 3 5.66 -9.97 4.46
C ASN A 3 6.21 -8.84 3.58
N TYR A 4 7.54 -8.65 3.64
CA TYR A 4 8.23 -7.60 2.88
C TYR A 4 8.14 -7.78 1.36
N ILE A 5 7.97 -9.01 0.85
CA ILE A 5 7.79 -9.25 -0.59
C ILE A 5 6.45 -8.68 -1.05
N LEU A 6 5.39 -8.89 -0.26
CA LEU A 6 4.07 -8.30 -0.52
C LEU A 6 4.12 -6.78 -0.44
N LEU A 7 4.71 -6.23 0.63
CA LEU A 7 4.86 -4.77 0.80
C LEU A 7 5.64 -4.14 -0.36
N PHE A 8 6.72 -4.76 -0.83
CA PHE A 8 7.47 -4.31 -2.00
C PHE A 8 6.62 -4.27 -3.27
N ARG A 9 5.79 -5.30 -3.50
CA ARG A 9 4.88 -5.36 -4.66
C ARG A 9 3.82 -4.27 -4.59
N ILE A 10 3.25 -4.03 -3.40
CA ILE A 10 2.29 -2.94 -3.16
C ILE A 10 2.97 -1.60 -3.47
N ARG A 11 4.12 -1.32 -2.87
CA ARG A 11 4.89 -0.09 -3.08
C ARG A 11 5.21 0.18 -4.54
N LYS A 12 5.62 -0.85 -5.29
CA LYS A 12 5.91 -0.71 -6.73
C LYS A 12 4.66 -0.30 -7.52
N ARG A 13 3.49 -0.88 -7.20
CA ARG A 13 2.21 -0.53 -7.85
C ARG A 13 1.74 0.86 -7.48
N VAL A 14 1.73 1.20 -6.18
CA VAL A 14 1.33 2.53 -5.68
C VAL A 14 2.18 3.62 -6.31
N LYS A 15 3.51 3.45 -6.30
CA LYS A 15 4.44 4.43 -6.90
C LYS A 15 4.21 4.62 -8.40
N LYS A 16 3.84 3.55 -9.13
CA LYS A 16 3.48 3.64 -10.54
C LYS A 16 2.21 4.48 -10.72
N ILE A 17 1.14 4.15 -10.00
CA ILE A 17 -0.14 4.88 -10.07
C ILE A 17 0.04 6.37 -9.77
N LEU A 18 0.79 6.70 -8.71
CA LEU A 18 1.07 8.11 -8.37
C LEU A 18 1.80 8.83 -9.50
N LYS A 19 2.80 8.21 -10.12
CA LYS A 19 3.54 8.81 -11.24
C LYS A 19 2.67 8.99 -12.48
N ASP A 20 1.88 7.97 -12.82
CA ASP A 20 0.98 8.00 -13.98
C ASP A 20 -0.03 9.16 -13.81
N LYS A 21 -0.67 9.27 -12.63
CA LYS A 21 -1.60 10.38 -12.33
C LYS A 21 -0.95 11.78 -12.36
N ILE A 22 0.32 11.90 -12.00
CA ILE A 22 1.06 13.17 -12.11
C ILE A 22 1.33 13.49 -13.59
N ALA A 23 1.71 12.49 -14.39
CA ALA A 23 1.98 12.65 -15.81
C ALA A 23 0.71 13.03 -16.59
N ASP A 24 -0.44 12.45 -16.21
CA ASP A 24 -1.75 12.75 -16.79
C ASP A 24 -2.31 14.11 -16.30
N GLY A 25 -1.62 14.81 -15.40
CA GLY A 25 -2.04 16.10 -14.84
C GLY A 25 -3.19 16.01 -13.84
N GLU A 26 -3.61 14.80 -13.46
CA GLU A 26 -4.68 14.57 -12.48
C GLU A 26 -4.24 14.84 -11.04
N LEU A 27 -2.92 14.78 -10.76
CA LEU A 27 -2.37 14.98 -9.43
C LEU A 27 -1.34 16.11 -9.41
N ALA A 28 -1.69 17.21 -8.74
CA ALA A 28 -0.79 18.34 -8.54
C ALA A 28 0.29 18.02 -7.50
N THR A 29 1.53 18.48 -7.75
CA THR A 29 2.65 18.33 -6.83
C THR A 29 3.37 19.66 -6.63
N THR A 30 4.10 19.79 -5.53
CA THR A 30 4.97 20.93 -5.22
C THR A 30 6.44 20.50 -5.22
N LYS A 31 7.36 21.46 -5.23
CA LYS A 31 8.82 21.19 -5.16
C LYS A 31 9.24 20.45 -3.88
N THR A 32 8.44 20.51 -2.82
CA THR A 32 8.67 19.84 -1.53
C THR A 32 7.94 18.51 -1.41
N SER A 33 7.14 18.11 -2.41
CA SER A 33 6.35 16.89 -2.35
C SER A 33 7.24 15.65 -2.39
N CYS A 34 7.23 14.85 -1.31
CA CYS A 34 7.94 13.58 -1.26
C CYS A 34 7.06 12.43 -1.78
N LEU A 35 7.14 12.15 -3.09
CA LEU A 35 6.40 11.04 -3.71
C LEU A 35 6.78 9.66 -3.15
N GLY A 36 8.04 9.50 -2.71
CA GLY A 36 8.50 8.27 -2.07
C GLY A 36 7.85 8.04 -0.71
N CYS A 37 7.72 9.11 0.09
CA CYS A 37 7.11 9.07 1.42
C CYS A 37 5.61 8.76 1.30
N LEU A 38 4.91 9.49 0.42
CA LEU A 38 3.49 9.25 0.18
C LEU A 38 3.20 7.83 -0.32
N ALA A 39 4.05 7.31 -1.22
CA ALA A 39 3.92 5.94 -1.68
C ALA A 39 4.10 4.92 -0.54
N ASP A 40 4.96 5.21 0.43
CA ASP A 40 5.25 4.32 1.57
C ASP A 40 4.10 4.29 2.55
N ASP A 41 3.57 5.46 2.91
CA ASP A 41 2.42 5.60 3.81
C ASP A 41 1.22 4.83 3.24
N ILE A 42 0.86 5.09 1.97
CA ILE A 42 -0.25 4.38 1.31
C ILE A 42 0.01 2.87 1.23
N SER A 43 1.27 2.45 1.00
CA SER A 43 1.59 1.03 0.89
C SER A 43 1.42 0.28 2.20
N TRP A 44 1.75 0.90 3.32
CA TRP A 44 1.54 0.33 4.65
C TRP A 44 0.06 0.23 4.98
N GLU A 45 -0.74 1.26 4.72
CA GLU A 45 -2.19 1.22 4.95
C GLU A 45 -2.85 0.09 4.14
N ILE A 46 -2.50 -0.05 2.86
CA ILE A 46 -3.00 -1.17 2.04
C ILE A 46 -2.55 -2.51 2.61
N TYR A 47 -1.29 -2.63 3.02
CA TYR A 47 -0.75 -3.87 3.60
C TYR A 47 -1.52 -4.26 4.87
N TYR A 48 -1.81 -3.31 5.76
CA TYR A 48 -2.56 -3.57 6.98
C TYR A 48 -4.02 -3.93 6.70
N LEU A 49 -4.70 -3.25 5.77
CA LEU A 49 -6.06 -3.62 5.36
C LEU A 49 -6.13 -5.05 4.78
N LEU A 50 -5.10 -5.47 4.04
CA LEU A 50 -5.02 -6.84 3.53
C LEU A 50 -4.77 -7.85 4.66
N LYS A 51 -3.89 -7.50 5.59
CA LYS A 51 -3.59 -8.32 6.77
C LYS A 51 -4.82 -8.49 7.66
N GLU A 52 -5.56 -7.41 7.92
CA GLU A 52 -6.82 -7.46 8.66
C GLU A 52 -7.86 -8.35 7.96
N LYS A 53 -7.93 -8.32 6.63
CA LYS A 53 -8.83 -9.22 5.88
C LYS A 53 -8.40 -10.69 5.97
N GLU A 54 -7.11 -10.99 5.93
CA GLU A 54 -6.60 -12.35 6.15
C GLU A 54 -6.90 -12.83 7.57
N GLU A 55 -6.74 -11.96 8.57
CA GLU A 55 -7.01 -12.29 9.98
C GLU A 55 -8.52 -12.40 10.28
N ASN A 56 -9.36 -11.55 9.68
CA ASN A 56 -10.83 -11.60 9.85
C ASN A 56 -11.50 -12.65 8.95
N GLY A 57 -10.86 -13.05 7.85
CA GLY A 57 -11.28 -14.17 6.99
C GLY A 57 -10.89 -15.54 7.58
N ALA A 58 -9.96 -15.56 8.53
CA ALA A 58 -9.73 -16.70 9.40
C ALA A 58 -10.81 -16.71 10.49
N ILE A 59 -11.97 -17.29 10.16
CA ILE A 59 -12.85 -17.86 11.19
C ILE A 59 -11.95 -18.72 12.10
N PRO A 60 -11.92 -18.51 13.43
CA PRO A 60 -11.22 -19.42 14.30
C PRO A 60 -11.92 -20.77 14.15
N SER A 61 -11.26 -21.72 13.48
CA SER A 61 -11.52 -23.13 13.73
C SER A 61 -11.11 -23.42 15.16
N SER A 62 -11.98 -23.13 16.13
CA SER A 62 -11.95 -23.79 17.43
C SER A 62 -12.71 -25.12 17.32
N PRO A 63 -12.48 -26.14 18.17
CA PRO A 63 -11.34 -26.49 19.05
C PRO A 63 -10.86 -27.96 18.75
N PRO A 64 -9.99 -28.62 19.54
CA PRO A 64 -10.23 -29.00 20.95
C PRO A 64 -9.38 -28.23 21.98
#